data_AF-A0AAE3I041-F1
#
_entry.id   AF-A0AAE3I041-F1
#
_cell.length_a   1.000
_cell.length_b   1.000
_cell.length_c   1.000
_cell.angle_alpha   90.00
_cell.angle_beta   90.00
_cell.angle_gamma   90.00
#
_symmetry.space_group_name_H-M   'P 1'
#
loop_
_entity.id
_entity.type
_entity.pdbx_description
1 polymer ?
#
loop_
_entity_poly.entity_id
_entity_poly.type
_entity_poly.pdbx_seq_one_letter_code
_entity_poly.pdbx_strand_id
1 'polypeptide(L)'
;MQSVNEMARQRNVSIARLQGLEVATIAVDCTKPVDVGFYAKEKMRFLNPLSWLPQAQIRPGLFAYGKQAPNVAHAVAADSDLCAALDLLLTRYAFAVEWCDATLHARVNTWAGTIDGDSTGGERFLSNLETVARHLGDIAQGRSQVAADLSTPAFGPTWFRSRAMVGGLLTGFVGAFLFLFAVIGLITLRRMVH
;
A
#
# COMPACT_ATOMS: atom_id res chain seq x y z
N MET A 1 -26.93 14.02 -4.50
CA MET A 1 -25.62 13.42 -4.83
C MET A 1 -25.52 12.10 -4.07
N GLN A 2 -25.08 11.03 -4.74
CA GLN A 2 -24.77 9.77 -4.05
C GLN A 2 -23.57 9.99 -3.14
N SER A 3 -23.55 9.32 -1.99
CA SER A 3 -22.39 9.38 -1.09
C SER A 3 -21.20 8.60 -1.66
N VAL A 4 -19.98 9.00 -1.32
CA VAL A 4 -18.76 8.30 -1.75
C VAL A 4 -18.76 6.82 -1.35
N ASN A 5 -19.36 6.48 -0.22
CA ASN A 5 -19.47 5.10 0.25
C ASN A 5 -20.45 4.28 -0.61
N GLU A 6 -21.52 4.88 -1.13
CA GLU A 6 -22.45 4.21 -2.05
C GLU A 6 -21.80 3.97 -3.41
N MET A 7 -21.10 4.98 -3.95
CA MET A 7 -20.35 4.85 -5.20
C MET A 7 -19.26 3.78 -5.08
N ALA A 8 -18.50 3.79 -3.99
CA ALA A 8 -17.48 2.78 -3.72
C ALA A 8 -18.06 1.36 -3.71
N ARG A 9 -19.22 1.16 -3.06
CA ARG A 9 -19.90 -0.16 -3.03
C ARG A 9 -20.34 -0.63 -4.40
N GLN A 10 -20.92 0.26 -5.23
CA GLN A 10 -21.32 -0.07 -6.61
C GLN A 10 -20.13 -0.51 -7.46
N ARG A 11 -18.96 0.04 -7.15
CA ARG A 11 -17.67 -0.20 -7.81
C ARG A 11 -16.85 -1.34 -7.17
N ASN A 12 -17.42 -2.06 -6.20
CA ASN A 12 -16.73 -3.11 -5.41
C ASN A 12 -15.45 -2.62 -4.70
N VAL A 13 -15.43 -1.35 -4.31
CA VAL A 13 -14.35 -0.72 -3.53
C VAL A 13 -14.75 -0.67 -2.06
N SER A 14 -13.87 -1.16 -1.20
CA SER A 14 -14.00 -1.03 0.25
C SER A 14 -13.17 0.15 0.74
N ILE A 15 -13.75 1.02 1.57
CA ILE A 15 -13.04 2.17 2.16
C ILE A 15 -12.96 1.98 3.67
N ALA A 16 -11.74 1.76 4.16
CA ALA A 16 -11.45 1.75 5.59
C ALA A 16 -10.93 3.12 6.02
N ARG A 17 -11.45 3.64 7.14
CA ARG A 17 -11.04 4.93 7.71
C ARG A 17 -10.44 4.71 9.09
N LEU A 18 -9.20 5.15 9.25
CA LEU A 18 -8.51 5.26 10.53
C LEU A 18 -8.10 6.72 10.71
N GLN A 19 -7.97 7.24 11.94
CA GLN A 19 -7.64 8.64 12.16
C GLN A 19 -6.41 9.08 11.32
N GLY A 20 -6.62 10.03 10.40
CA GLY A 20 -5.56 10.55 9.51
C GLY A 20 -5.32 9.76 8.22
N LEU A 21 -5.96 8.60 8.03
CA LEU A 21 -5.70 7.68 6.92
C LEU A 21 -6.99 7.06 6.39
N GLU A 22 -7.25 7.23 5.10
CA GLU A 22 -8.23 6.42 4.36
C GLU A 22 -7.51 5.41 3.48
N VAL A 23 -7.98 4.17 3.48
CA VAL A 23 -7.47 3.11 2.61
C VAL A 23 -8.63 2.61 1.75
N ALA A 24 -8.59 2.94 0.47
CA ALA A 24 -9.50 2.37 -0.52
C ALA A 24 -8.89 1.07 -1.06
N THR A 25 -9.66 -0.01 -1.04
CA THR A 25 -9.24 -1.34 -1.46
C THR A 25 -10.16 -1.86 -2.55
N ILE A 26 -9.58 -2.34 -3.64
CA ILE A 26 -10.29 -2.98 -4.75
C ILE A 26 -9.59 -4.29 -5.11
N ALA A 27 -10.36 -5.27 -5.61
CA ALA A 27 -9.79 -6.51 -6.11
C ALA A 27 -9.07 -6.31 -7.45
N VAL A 28 -8.01 -7.09 -7.65
CA VAL A 28 -7.25 -7.18 -8.90
C VAL A 28 -7.33 -8.62 -9.38
N ASP A 29 -7.58 -8.83 -10.67
CA ASP A 29 -7.51 -10.16 -11.29
C ASP A 29 -6.04 -10.62 -11.38
N CYS A 30 -5.53 -11.18 -10.29
CA CYS A 30 -4.16 -11.65 -10.17
C CYS A 30 -4.12 -12.97 -9.39
N THR A 31 -3.50 -13.98 -9.98
CA THR A 31 -3.29 -15.30 -9.36
C THR A 31 -1.85 -15.52 -8.89
N LYS A 32 -0.98 -14.53 -9.13
CA LYS A 32 0.46 -14.60 -8.84
C LYS A 32 0.78 -13.80 -7.58
N PRO A 33 1.79 -14.21 -6.80
CA PRO A 33 2.26 -13.41 -5.68
C PRO A 33 2.82 -12.07 -6.17
N VAL A 34 2.34 -10.96 -5.61
CA VAL A 34 2.82 -9.60 -5.92
C VAL A 34 2.86 -8.73 -4.67
N ASP A 35 3.90 -7.94 -4.49
CA ASP A 35 3.94 -6.90 -3.47
C ASP A 35 4.78 -5.71 -3.97
N VAL A 36 4.10 -4.78 -4.64
CA VAL A 36 4.71 -3.60 -5.29
C VAL A 36 3.91 -2.37 -4.93
N GLY A 37 4.60 -1.29 -4.56
CA GLY A 37 3.98 0.00 -4.38
C GLY A 37 4.37 1.00 -5.47
N PHE A 38 3.57 2.05 -5.58
CA PHE A 38 3.73 3.15 -6.52
C PHE A 38 3.65 4.48 -5.77
N TYR A 39 4.46 5.45 -6.17
CA TYR A 39 4.47 6.79 -5.60
C TYR A 39 4.92 7.87 -6.58
N ALA A 40 4.45 9.09 -6.31
CA ALA A 40 4.96 10.29 -6.95
C ALA A 40 6.19 10.83 -6.21
N LYS A 41 7.15 11.42 -6.93
CA LYS A 41 8.44 11.93 -6.41
C LYS A 41 8.26 12.84 -5.20
N GLU A 42 7.24 13.70 -5.23
CA GLU A 42 6.93 14.67 -4.16
C GLU A 42 6.50 13.97 -2.86
N LYS A 43 6.07 12.70 -2.95
CA LYS A 43 5.62 11.88 -1.83
C LYS A 43 6.72 10.97 -1.28
N MET A 44 7.94 11.00 -1.83
CA MET A 44 9.06 10.13 -1.40
C MET A 44 9.32 10.18 0.11
N ARG A 45 9.13 11.34 0.75
CA ARG A 45 9.27 11.50 2.22
C ARG A 45 8.35 10.60 3.03
N PHE A 46 7.17 10.26 2.51
CA PHE A 46 6.20 9.37 3.18
C PHE A 46 6.59 7.89 3.05
N LEU A 47 7.49 7.57 2.13
CA LEU A 47 8.04 6.23 1.91
C LEU A 47 9.43 6.04 2.51
N ASN A 48 9.95 7.03 3.25
CA ASN A 48 11.29 6.96 3.84
C ASN A 48 11.60 5.64 4.61
N PRO A 49 10.68 5.03 5.40
CA PRO A 49 10.95 3.73 6.03
C PRO A 49 11.08 2.55 5.06
N LEU A 50 10.70 2.73 3.79
CA LEU A 50 10.72 1.74 2.72
C LEU A 50 11.80 2.04 1.66
N SER A 51 12.66 3.02 1.90
CA SER A 51 13.69 3.48 0.95
C SER A 51 14.72 2.41 0.55
N TRP A 52 14.89 1.38 1.38
CA TRP A 52 15.78 0.25 1.14
C TRP A 52 15.22 -0.78 0.14
N LEU A 53 13.93 -0.71 -0.19
CA LEU A 53 13.35 -1.54 -1.24
C LEU A 53 13.88 -1.11 -2.61
N PRO A 54 14.08 -2.04 -3.56
CA PRO A 54 14.40 -1.68 -4.94
C PRO A 54 13.35 -0.72 -5.49
N GLN A 55 13.81 0.28 -6.24
CA GLN A 55 12.97 1.29 -6.87
C GLN A 55 13.23 1.30 -8.37
N ALA A 56 12.17 1.53 -9.14
CA ALA A 56 12.25 1.67 -10.58
C ALA A 56 11.39 2.85 -11.03
N GLN A 57 11.96 3.69 -11.89
CA GLN A 57 11.21 4.80 -12.47
C GLN A 57 10.33 4.27 -13.60
N ILE A 58 9.03 4.61 -13.54
CA ILE A 58 8.07 4.32 -14.61
C ILE A 58 8.16 5.43 -15.66
N ARG A 59 8.08 6.68 -15.19
CA ARG A 59 8.23 7.91 -15.98
C ARG A 59 8.74 9.03 -15.08
N PRO A 60 9.16 10.19 -15.62
CA PRO A 60 9.57 11.32 -14.80
C PRO A 60 8.52 11.65 -13.73
N GLY A 61 8.90 11.59 -12.47
CA GLY A 61 8.02 11.87 -11.33
C GLY A 61 7.23 10.69 -10.75
N LEU A 62 7.14 9.55 -11.45
CA LEU A 62 6.37 8.37 -11.00
C LEU A 62 7.27 7.14 -10.89
N PHE A 63 7.21 6.48 -9.74
CA PHE A 63 8.11 5.40 -9.36
C PHE A 63 7.35 4.20 -8.81
N ALA A 64 7.89 3.02 -9.05
CA ALA A 64 7.52 1.78 -8.38
C ALA A 64 8.58 1.40 -7.35
N TYR A 65 8.18 0.70 -6.29
CA TYR A 65 9.09 0.16 -5.27
C TYR A 65 8.67 -1.23 -4.78
N GLY A 66 9.65 -2.03 -4.39
CA GLY A 66 9.49 -3.45 -4.09
C GLY A 66 10.41 -4.30 -4.96
N LYS A 67 10.58 -5.57 -4.61
CA LYS A 67 11.51 -6.47 -5.31
C LYS A 67 11.15 -6.68 -6.79
N GLN A 68 9.85 -6.73 -7.08
CA GLN A 68 9.30 -6.86 -8.45
C GLN A 68 9.19 -5.50 -9.18
N ALA A 69 9.56 -4.38 -8.54
CA ALA A 69 9.34 -3.04 -9.09
C ALA A 69 9.97 -2.81 -10.48
N PRO A 70 11.20 -3.26 -10.79
CA PRO A 70 11.77 -3.08 -12.13
C PRO A 70 10.93 -3.75 -13.23
N ASN A 71 10.43 -4.96 -12.97
CA ASN A 71 9.63 -5.73 -13.93
C ASN A 71 8.25 -5.11 -14.12
N VAL A 72 7.61 -4.69 -13.02
CA VAL A 72 6.30 -4.04 -13.06
C VAL A 72 6.39 -2.64 -13.67
N ALA A 73 7.44 -1.87 -13.36
CA ALA A 73 7.59 -0.51 -13.86
C ALA A 73 7.67 -0.46 -15.39
N HIS A 74 8.35 -1.43 -16.01
CA HIS A 74 8.43 -1.52 -17.46
C HIS A 74 7.05 -1.79 -18.10
N ALA A 75 6.30 -2.76 -17.56
CA ALA A 75 4.95 -3.06 -18.04
C ALA A 75 3.98 -1.89 -17.83
N VAL A 76 4.07 -1.21 -16.69
CA VAL A 76 3.27 -0.01 -16.40
C VAL A 76 3.62 1.13 -17.35
N ALA A 77 4.91 1.36 -17.63
CA ALA A 77 5.36 2.44 -18.52
C ALA A 77 4.88 2.28 -19.96
N ALA A 78 4.64 1.03 -20.39
CA ALA A 78 4.11 0.73 -21.72
C ALA A 78 2.59 0.99 -21.84
N ASP A 79 1.89 1.17 -20.71
CA ASP A 79 0.45 1.37 -20.64
C ASP A 79 0.12 2.81 -20.25
N SER A 80 -0.25 3.63 -21.26
CA SER A 80 -0.48 5.06 -21.07
C SER A 80 -1.64 5.37 -20.13
N ASP A 81 -2.71 4.58 -20.20
CA ASP A 81 -3.93 4.78 -19.42
C ASP A 81 -3.70 4.43 -17.95
N LEU A 82 -3.01 3.30 -17.72
CA LEU A 82 -2.57 2.91 -16.38
C LEU A 82 -1.62 3.96 -15.78
N CYS A 83 -0.64 4.44 -16.56
CA CYS A 83 0.27 5.49 -16.13
C CYS A 83 -0.46 6.78 -15.76
N ALA A 84 -1.41 7.22 -16.58
CA ALA A 84 -2.19 8.43 -16.33
C ALA A 84 -3.07 8.29 -15.08
N ALA A 85 -3.72 7.14 -14.90
CA ALA A 85 -4.55 6.87 -13.74
C ALA A 85 -3.74 6.82 -12.44
N LEU A 86 -2.59 6.13 -12.44
CA LEU A 86 -1.67 6.10 -11.30
C LEU A 86 -1.15 7.49 -10.94
N ASP A 87 -0.72 8.27 -11.93
CA ASP A 87 -0.21 9.61 -11.70
C ASP A 87 -1.27 10.54 -11.10
N LEU A 88 -2.50 10.49 -11.62
CA LEU A 88 -3.61 11.27 -11.09
C LEU A 88 -3.89 10.89 -9.64
N LEU A 89 -3.97 9.58 -9.32
CA LEU A 89 -4.18 9.12 -7.96
C LEU A 89 -3.07 9.63 -7.02
N LEU A 90 -1.81 9.49 -7.41
CA LEU A 90 -0.64 9.77 -6.55
C LEU A 90 -0.33 11.26 -6.39
N THR A 91 -0.69 12.08 -7.38
CA THR A 91 -0.47 13.53 -7.32
C THR A 91 -1.61 14.25 -6.59
N ARG A 92 -2.86 13.76 -6.72
CA ARG A 92 -4.05 14.47 -6.23
C ARG A 92 -4.68 13.89 -4.97
N TYR A 93 -4.59 12.58 -4.74
CA TYR A 93 -5.37 11.93 -3.68
C TYR A 93 -4.50 11.10 -2.74
N ALA A 94 -3.85 10.06 -3.27
CA ALA A 94 -3.10 9.08 -2.51
C ALA A 94 -1.63 9.48 -2.38
N PHE A 95 -0.98 9.13 -1.26
CA PHE A 95 0.48 9.24 -1.16
C PHE A 95 1.19 7.97 -1.64
N ALA A 96 0.47 6.84 -1.67
CA ALA A 96 0.94 5.58 -2.20
C ALA A 96 -0.24 4.75 -2.73
N VAL A 97 0.01 3.99 -3.80
CA VAL A 97 -0.88 2.95 -4.31
C VAL A 97 -0.11 1.64 -4.25
N GLU A 98 -0.63 0.63 -3.58
CA GLU A 98 0.09 -0.61 -3.28
C GLU A 98 -0.68 -1.81 -3.80
N TRP A 99 -0.06 -2.57 -4.70
CA TRP A 99 -0.58 -3.81 -5.24
C TRP A 99 -0.02 -4.99 -4.45
N CYS A 100 -0.91 -5.71 -3.77
CA CYS A 100 -0.61 -6.90 -2.99
C CYS A 100 -1.49 -8.07 -3.48
N ASP A 101 -0.87 -9.03 -4.17
CA ASP A 101 -1.52 -10.21 -4.73
C ASP A 101 -2.79 -9.85 -5.53
N ALA A 102 -3.97 -10.27 -5.08
CA ALA A 102 -5.26 -10.01 -5.70
C ALA A 102 -5.94 -8.71 -5.22
N THR A 103 -5.19 -7.80 -4.59
CA THR A 103 -5.75 -6.58 -4.00
C THR A 103 -4.91 -5.35 -4.31
N LEU A 104 -5.57 -4.22 -4.53
CA LEU A 104 -4.95 -2.92 -4.72
C LEU A 104 -5.42 -1.97 -3.63
N HIS A 105 -4.47 -1.31 -2.97
CA HIS A 105 -4.72 -0.37 -1.88
C HIS A 105 -4.27 1.03 -2.26
N ALA A 106 -5.19 1.99 -2.31
CA ALA A 106 -4.84 3.40 -2.39
C ALA A 106 -4.88 4.03 -0.99
N ARG A 107 -3.74 4.59 -0.57
CA ARG A 107 -3.56 5.18 0.75
C ARG A 107 -3.65 6.69 0.68
N VAL A 108 -4.67 7.25 1.31
CA VAL A 108 -4.99 8.68 1.31
C VAL A 108 -4.73 9.25 2.69
N ASN A 109 -3.92 10.30 2.77
CA ASN A 109 -3.69 11.02 4.01
C ASN A 109 -4.72 12.15 4.11
N THR A 110 -5.65 12.04 5.05
CA THR A 110 -6.77 12.99 5.21
C THR A 110 -6.33 14.40 5.56
N TRP A 111 -5.08 14.60 6.01
CA TRP A 111 -4.53 15.94 6.24
C TRP A 111 -4.11 16.65 4.94
N ALA A 112 -3.84 15.88 3.88
CA ALA A 112 -3.47 16.41 2.56
C ALA A 112 -4.67 16.48 1.60
N GLY A 113 -5.66 15.62 1.78
CA GLY A 113 -6.90 15.57 1.00
C GLY A 113 -7.72 14.34 1.34
N THR A 114 -8.99 14.32 0.93
CA THR A 114 -9.91 13.18 1.10
C THR A 114 -10.26 12.56 -0.24
N ILE A 115 -10.76 11.33 -0.24
CA ILE A 115 -11.21 10.63 -1.46
C ILE A 115 -12.28 11.44 -2.21
N ASP A 116 -13.15 12.13 -1.47
CA ASP A 116 -14.32 12.89 -1.97
C ASP A 116 -14.10 14.41 -2.03
N GLY A 117 -12.88 14.89 -1.78
CA GLY A 117 -12.57 16.31 -1.66
C GLY A 117 -12.56 17.09 -2.99
N ASP A 118 -12.86 16.43 -4.11
CA ASP A 118 -12.92 17.05 -5.43
C ASP A 118 -14.35 17.41 -5.85
N SER A 119 -14.48 18.14 -6.96
CA SER A 119 -15.79 18.52 -7.51
C SER A 119 -16.62 17.35 -8.04
N THR A 120 -16.06 16.13 -8.10
CA THR A 120 -16.74 14.91 -8.53
C THR A 120 -17.28 14.09 -7.36
N GLY A 121 -17.04 14.52 -6.11
CA GLY A 121 -17.45 13.80 -4.92
C GLY A 121 -16.77 12.43 -4.76
N GLY A 122 -15.61 12.23 -5.39
CA GLY A 122 -14.83 10.99 -5.34
C GLY A 122 -15.01 10.03 -6.52
N GLU A 123 -15.89 10.35 -7.46
CA GLU A 123 -16.07 9.54 -8.68
C GLU A 123 -14.77 9.46 -9.51
N ARG A 124 -14.03 10.56 -9.61
CA ARG A 124 -12.74 10.58 -10.31
C ARG A 124 -11.71 9.67 -9.64
N PHE A 125 -11.66 9.66 -8.31
CA PHE A 125 -10.77 8.77 -7.57
C PHE A 125 -11.13 7.30 -7.81
N LEU A 126 -12.41 6.94 -7.64
CA LEU A 126 -12.87 5.55 -7.76
C LEU A 126 -12.69 5.01 -9.18
N SER A 127 -13.03 5.79 -10.20
CA SER A 127 -12.87 5.41 -11.61
C SER A 127 -11.40 5.20 -12.00
N ASN A 128 -10.48 6.04 -11.50
CA ASN A 128 -9.05 5.83 -11.74
C ASN A 128 -8.53 4.61 -10.97
N LEU A 129 -9.01 4.38 -9.74
CA LEU A 129 -8.64 3.18 -8.97
C LEU A 129 -9.05 1.88 -9.68
N GLU A 130 -10.25 1.84 -10.26
CA GLU A 130 -10.69 0.72 -11.11
C GLU A 130 -9.83 0.54 -12.35
N THR A 131 -9.50 1.64 -13.02
CA THR A 131 -8.64 1.61 -14.21
C THR A 131 -7.29 1.00 -13.86
N VAL A 132 -6.69 1.42 -12.76
CA VAL A 132 -5.43 0.83 -12.28
C VAL A 132 -5.60 -0.65 -11.96
N ALA A 133 -6.63 -1.03 -11.22
CA ALA A 133 -6.85 -2.42 -10.84
C ALA A 133 -7.06 -3.34 -12.05
N ARG A 134 -7.85 -2.90 -13.04
CA ARG A 134 -8.10 -3.67 -14.26
C ARG A 134 -6.82 -3.86 -15.07
N HIS A 135 -6.09 -2.78 -15.35
CA HIS A 135 -4.87 -2.85 -16.16
C HIS A 135 -3.74 -3.63 -15.46
N LEU A 136 -3.60 -3.52 -14.13
CA LEU A 136 -2.66 -4.36 -13.38
C LEU A 136 -3.05 -5.85 -13.45
N GLY A 137 -4.35 -6.17 -13.41
CA GLY A 137 -4.84 -7.52 -13.64
C GLY A 137 -4.52 -8.03 -15.05
N ASP A 138 -4.69 -7.18 -16.08
CA ASP A 138 -4.32 -7.51 -17.45
C ASP A 138 -2.81 -7.78 -17.60
N ILE A 139 -1.96 -7.01 -16.92
CA ILE A 139 -0.52 -7.25 -16.84
C ILE A 139 -0.22 -8.59 -16.16
N ALA A 140 -0.87 -8.89 -15.03
CA ALA A 140 -0.65 -10.12 -14.26
C ALA A 140 -1.03 -11.39 -15.04
N GLN A 141 -2.14 -11.32 -15.78
CA GLN A 141 -2.67 -12.40 -16.61
C GLN A 141 -2.00 -12.50 -17.99
N GLY A 142 -1.07 -11.59 -18.32
CA GLY A 142 -0.41 -11.57 -19.64
C GLY A 142 -1.35 -11.17 -20.78
N ARG A 143 -2.44 -10.46 -20.48
CA ARG A 143 -3.37 -9.86 -21.45
C ARG A 143 -2.90 -8.48 -21.96
N SER A 144 -1.92 -7.88 -21.28
CA SER A 144 -1.29 -6.61 -21.68
C SER A 144 -0.26 -6.80 -22.82
N GLN A 145 0.01 -5.72 -23.55
CA GLN A 145 1.05 -5.68 -24.59
C GLN A 145 2.44 -6.01 -24.04
N VAL A 146 2.70 -5.66 -22.78
CA VAL A 146 3.95 -5.97 -22.07
C VAL A 146 3.62 -6.74 -20.79
N ALA A 147 4.02 -8.01 -20.75
CA ALA A 147 3.85 -8.83 -19.56
C ALA A 147 4.92 -8.49 -18.52
N ALA A 148 4.51 -8.30 -17.27
CA ALA A 148 5.44 -8.20 -16.16
C ALA A 148 5.93 -9.61 -15.77
N ASP A 149 7.23 -9.78 -15.59
CA ASP A 149 7.77 -10.98 -14.98
C ASP A 149 7.55 -10.94 -13.45
N LEU A 150 6.53 -11.67 -13.01
CA LEU A 150 6.15 -11.82 -11.60
C LEU A 150 6.68 -13.11 -10.97
N SER A 151 7.64 -13.81 -11.62
CA SER A 151 8.22 -15.06 -11.09
C SER A 151 9.12 -14.85 -9.87
N THR A 152 9.57 -13.62 -9.64
CA THR A 152 10.39 -13.27 -8.48
C THR A 152 9.57 -13.27 -7.18
N PRO A 153 10.18 -13.61 -6.03
CA PRO A 153 9.49 -13.58 -4.75
C PRO A 153 8.84 -12.21 -4.48
N ALA A 154 7.55 -12.21 -4.16
CA ALA A 154 6.80 -11.01 -3.81
C ALA A 154 7.27 -10.45 -2.47
N PHE A 155 7.85 -9.25 -2.53
CA PHE A 155 8.44 -8.59 -1.38
C PHE A 155 8.42 -7.09 -1.57
N GLY A 156 7.66 -6.38 -0.74
CA GLY A 156 7.54 -4.94 -0.83
C GLY A 156 6.81 -4.34 0.38
N PRO A 157 5.92 -3.34 0.16
CA PRO A 157 5.33 -2.57 1.25
C PRO A 157 4.55 -3.42 2.25
N THR A 158 3.74 -4.37 1.77
CA THR A 158 2.83 -5.12 2.66
C THR A 158 3.61 -6.13 3.49
N TRP A 159 4.58 -6.81 2.89
CA TRP A 159 5.51 -7.69 3.58
C TRP A 159 6.23 -6.96 4.71
N PHE A 160 6.73 -5.75 4.44
CA PHE A 160 7.42 -4.95 5.46
C PHE A 160 6.48 -4.57 6.61
N ARG A 161 5.27 -4.09 6.30
CA ARG A 161 4.29 -3.73 7.33
C ARG A 161 3.92 -4.92 8.21
N SER A 162 3.70 -6.09 7.61
CA SER A 162 3.41 -7.33 8.34
C SER A 162 4.57 -7.73 9.28
N ARG A 163 5.82 -7.67 8.81
CA ARG A 163 6.98 -7.96 9.68
C ARG A 163 7.26 -6.89 10.73
N ALA A 164 7.03 -5.62 10.42
CA ALA A 164 7.17 -4.54 11.39
C ALA A 164 6.14 -4.69 12.53
N MET A 165 4.89 -5.06 12.22
CA MET A 165 3.88 -5.37 13.24
C MET A 165 4.26 -6.59 14.09
N VAL A 166 4.73 -7.67 13.47
CA VAL A 166 5.19 -8.88 14.21
C VAL A 166 6.40 -8.57 15.08
N GLY A 167 7.37 -7.82 14.56
CA GLY A 167 8.54 -7.36 15.32
C GLY A 167 8.14 -6.52 16.52
N GLY A 168 7.25 -5.54 16.33
CA GLY A 168 6.72 -4.71 17.42
C GLY A 168 5.97 -5.51 18.48
N LEU A 169 5.15 -6.49 18.07
CA LEU A 169 4.48 -7.42 18.98
C LEU A 169 5.49 -8.25 19.80
N LEU A 170 6.52 -8.80 19.15
CA LEU A 170 7.57 -9.56 19.83
C LEU A 170 8.38 -8.70 20.81
N THR A 171 8.74 -7.46 20.44
CA THR A 171 9.43 -6.54 21.35
C THR A 171 8.55 -6.17 22.56
N GLY A 172 7.25 -5.95 22.35
CA GLY A 172 6.29 -5.70 23.43
C GLY A 172 6.15 -6.89 24.39
N PHE A 173 6.08 -8.11 23.87
CA PHE A 173 6.03 -9.34 24.68
C PHE A 173 7.30 -9.55 25.49
N VAL A 174 8.48 -9.39 24.89
CA VAL A 174 9.77 -9.53 25.60
C VAL A 174 9.91 -8.44 26.68
N GLY A 175 9.51 -7.20 26.39
CA GLY A 175 9.52 -6.12 27.38
C GLY A 175 8.61 -6.39 28.58
N ALA A 176 7.38 -6.84 28.33
CA ALA A 176 6.44 -7.23 29.40
C ALA A 176 6.94 -8.42 30.22
N PHE A 177 7.57 -9.41 29.56
CA PHE A 177 8.12 -10.58 30.21
C PHE A 177 9.32 -10.24 31.11
N LEU A 178 10.27 -9.44 30.61
CA LEU A 178 11.41 -8.96 31.40
C LEU A 178 10.97 -8.09 32.59
N PHE A 179 9.95 -7.24 32.39
CA PHE A 179 9.38 -6.44 33.47
C PHE A 179 8.73 -7.32 34.55
N LEU A 180 7.98 -8.35 34.16
CA LEU A 180 7.40 -9.31 35.09
C LEU A 180 8.48 -10.02 35.91
N PHE A 181 9.56 -10.46 35.27
CA PHE A 181 10.70 -11.09 35.94
C PHE A 181 11.41 -10.13 36.92
N ALA A 182 11.58 -8.87 36.54
CA ALA A 182 12.15 -7.86 37.43
C ALA A 182 11.26 -7.63 38.66
N VAL A 183 9.94 -7.54 38.48
CA VAL A 183 8.98 -7.37 39.59
C VAL A 183 8.97 -8.59 40.51
N ILE A 184 8.92 -9.82 39.97
CA ILE A 184 8.95 -11.05 40.76
C ILE A 184 10.29 -11.18 41.49
N GLY A 185 11.41 -10.90 40.83
CA GLY A 185 12.75 -10.90 41.43
C GLY A 185 12.83 -9.90 42.60
N LEU A 186 12.29 -8.69 42.44
CA LEU A 186 12.27 -7.67 43.48
C LEU A 186 11.41 -8.09 44.69
N ILE A 187 10.24 -8.69 44.46
CA ILE A 187 9.35 -9.20 45.51
C ILE A 187 10.02 -10.34 46.29
N THR A 188 10.73 -11.23 45.59
CA THR A 188 11.40 -12.39 46.19
C THR A 188 12.61 -11.95 47.02
N LEU A 189 13.41 -10.99 46.54
CA LEU A 189 14.51 -10.40 47.32
C LEU A 189 14.00 -9.73 48.60
N ARG A 190 12.90 -8.98 48.51
CA ARG A 190 12.31 -8.27 49.65
C ARG A 190 11.78 -9.21 50.74
N ARG A 191 11.38 -10.43 50.37
CA ARG A 191 10.98 -11.49 51.32
C ARG A 191 12.13 -12.20 52.01
N MET A 192 13.35 -12.15 51.47
CA MET A 192 14.54 -12.76 52.11
C MET A 192 15.24 -11.84 53.12
N VAL A 193 14.91 -10.54 53.10
CA VAL A 193 15.50 -9.51 53.97
C VAL A 193 14.68 -9.28 55.25
N HIS A 194 13.52 -9.95 55.38
CA HIS A 194 12.68 -10.01 56.58
C HIS A 194 12.68 -11.42 57.14
#